data_AF-A0A2D4I8R6-F1
#
_entry.id   AF-A0A2D4I8R6-F1
#
_cell.length_a   1.000
_cell.length_b   1.000
_cell.length_c   1.000
_cell.angle_alpha   90.00
_cell.angle_beta   90.00
_cell.angle_gamma   90.00
#
_symmetry.space_group_name_H-M   'P 1'
#
loop_
_entity.id
_entity.type
_entity.pdbx_description
1 polymer ?
#
loop_
_entity_poly.entity_id
_entity_poly.type
_entity_poly.pdbx_seq_one_letter_code
_entity_poly.pdbx_strand_id
1 'polypeptide(L)'
;LQCVDQLYGVYDEKKKPLSGQLRKYPDTIIIYCKDLRVFHFCLRYTKEEEVKRIVSGIVHQTQTPKLFKRLFLFSYASAAPNDLEKENQVVWFDSIKDWRQELERTKGNLKFKAMNANEGYKVSKKLPAYFVVPMAISEESILQYQGRGIPIWCWSCHNGAALLKMSTFAKEQDDNTSQLHRLFLDGMYRTIDK
;
A
#
# COMPACT_ATOMS: atom_id res chain seq x y z
N LEU A 1 3.79 19.25 3.43
CA LEU A 1 2.95 19.05 2.21
C LEU A 1 3.28 17.73 1.53
N GLN A 2 2.33 16.79 1.38
CA GLN A 2 2.56 15.48 0.72
C GLN A 2 2.22 15.48 -0.79
N CYS A 3 1.40 16.43 -1.21
CA CYS A 3 0.95 16.61 -2.59
C CYS A 3 2.02 17.19 -3.52
N VAL A 4 3.09 17.78 -2.98
CA VAL A 4 4.20 18.33 -3.77
C VAL A 4 5.10 17.19 -4.22
N ASP A 5 5.38 17.16 -5.52
CA ASP A 5 6.36 16.27 -6.15
C ASP A 5 7.71 16.98 -6.29
N GLN A 6 7.71 18.14 -6.97
CA GLN A 6 8.93 18.93 -7.21
C GLN A 6 8.69 20.40 -6.88
N LEU A 7 9.75 21.07 -6.43
CA LEU A 7 9.70 22.46 -6.00
C LEU A 7 10.84 23.25 -6.66
N TYR A 8 10.48 24.31 -7.37
CA TYR A 8 11.43 25.16 -8.07
C TYR A 8 11.24 26.63 -7.72
N GLY A 9 12.32 27.38 -7.82
CA GLY A 9 12.36 28.84 -7.72
C GLY A 9 12.91 29.43 -9.00
N VAL A 10 12.34 30.54 -9.45
CA VAL A 10 12.84 31.32 -10.58
C VAL A 10 13.61 32.52 -10.02
N TYR A 11 14.86 32.64 -10.45
CA TYR A 11 15.77 33.73 -10.10
C TYR A 11 16.21 34.40 -11.40
N ASP A 12 15.85 35.66 -11.62
CA ASP A 12 16.20 36.38 -12.85
C ASP A 12 15.91 35.52 -14.11
N GLU A 13 14.68 35.01 -14.20
CA GLU A 13 14.17 34.11 -15.26
C GLU A 13 14.77 32.70 -15.30
N LYS A 14 15.76 32.38 -14.46
CA LYS A 14 16.37 31.04 -14.38
C LYS A 14 15.66 30.17 -13.35
N LYS A 15 15.02 29.09 -13.83
CA LYS A 15 14.42 28.04 -12.99
C LYS A 15 15.49 27.17 -12.33
N LYS A 16 15.44 27.03 -11.00
CA LYS A 16 16.34 26.19 -10.19
C LYS A 16 15.56 25.39 -9.14
N PRO A 17 15.96 24.15 -8.82
CA PRO A 17 15.32 23.41 -7.74
C PRO A 17 15.56 24.11 -6.41
N LEU A 18 14.54 24.18 -5.56
CA LEU A 18 14.68 24.69 -4.20
C LEU A 18 15.00 23.51 -3.29
N SER A 19 16.07 23.60 -2.49
CA SER A 19 16.42 22.55 -1.52
C SER A 19 17.14 23.08 -0.29
N GLY A 20 16.85 22.49 0.87
CA GLY A 20 17.55 22.76 2.12
C GLY A 20 17.44 24.21 2.59
N GLN A 21 18.50 24.72 3.23
CA GLN A 21 18.54 26.11 3.68
C GLN A 21 18.96 27.04 2.54
N LEU A 22 18.05 27.91 2.12
CA LEU A 22 18.27 28.83 1.02
C LEU A 22 19.05 30.08 1.50
N ARG A 23 20.04 30.50 0.70
CA ARG A 23 20.77 31.77 0.90
C ARG A 23 20.15 32.95 0.16
N LYS A 24 19.41 32.66 -0.92
CA LYS A 24 18.66 33.63 -1.73
C LYS A 24 17.28 33.07 -2.02
N TYR A 25 16.29 33.94 -1.99
CA TYR A 25 14.90 33.57 -2.23
C TYR A 25 14.46 33.95 -3.65
N PRO A 26 13.62 33.13 -4.30
CA PRO A 26 13.21 33.37 -5.68
C PRO A 26 12.07 34.40 -5.78
N ASP A 27 11.99 35.08 -6.92
CA ASP A 27 10.87 35.98 -7.25
C ASP A 27 9.59 35.22 -7.60
N THR A 28 9.71 33.95 -7.98
CA THR A 28 8.58 33.08 -8.31
C THR A 28 8.85 31.66 -7.84
N ILE A 29 7.87 31.05 -7.18
CA ILE A 29 7.89 29.62 -6.83
C ILE A 29 7.04 28.86 -7.83
N ILE A 30 7.53 27.71 -8.27
CA ILE A 30 6.80 26.74 -9.08
C ILE A 30 6.66 25.45 -8.28
N ILE A 31 5.42 25.02 -8.05
CA ILE A 31 5.08 23.80 -7.31
C ILE A 31 4.49 22.80 -8.29
N TYR A 32 5.20 21.70 -8.52
CA TYR A 32 4.67 20.54 -9.23
C TYR A 32 4.01 19.61 -8.23
N CYS A 33 2.77 19.26 -8.46
CA CYS A 33 1.99 18.39 -7.61
C CYS A 33 1.90 16.97 -8.21
N LYS A 34 1.74 15.99 -7.33
CA LYS A 34 1.59 14.56 -7.69
C LYS A 34 0.29 14.27 -8.44
N ASP A 35 -0.66 15.19 -8.39
CA ASP A 35 -1.91 15.15 -9.16
C ASP A 35 -1.77 15.86 -10.53
N LEU A 36 -0.53 16.02 -11.01
CA LEU A 36 -0.16 16.61 -12.29
C LEU A 36 -0.47 18.11 -12.42
N ARG A 37 -0.95 18.76 -11.35
CA ARG A 37 -1.14 20.22 -11.33
C ARG A 37 0.18 20.95 -11.14
N VAL A 38 0.28 22.13 -11.74
CA VAL A 38 1.43 23.03 -11.59
C VAL A 38 0.95 24.39 -11.13
N PHE A 39 1.44 24.85 -9.99
CA PHE A 39 1.12 26.16 -9.43
C PHE A 39 2.31 27.11 -9.55
N HIS A 40 2.05 28.32 -10.04
CA HIS A 40 3.02 29.40 -10.13
C HIS A 40 2.62 30.52 -9.16
N PHE A 41 3.52 30.88 -8.25
CA PHE A 41 3.31 31.96 -7.28
C PHE A 41 4.39 33.02 -7.47
N CYS A 42 4.00 34.21 -7.93
CA CYS A 42 4.89 35.36 -8.02
C CYS A 42 4.98 36.04 -6.64
N LEU A 43 6.21 36.26 -6.17
CA LEU A 43 6.55 36.82 -4.87
C LEU A 43 7.31 38.15 -4.98
N ARG A 44 7.48 38.69 -6.19
CA ARG A 44 8.24 39.92 -6.48
C ARG A 44 7.82 41.13 -5.63
N TYR A 45 6.54 41.22 -5.28
CA TYR A 45 5.98 42.34 -4.52
C TYR A 45 5.75 42.00 -3.03
N THR A 46 6.21 40.83 -2.59
CA THR A 46 6.10 40.39 -1.20
C THR A 46 7.33 40.83 -0.41
N LYS A 47 7.16 41.22 0.86
CA LYS A 47 8.29 41.63 1.71
C LYS A 47 9.28 40.48 1.87
N GLU A 48 10.57 40.77 1.86
CA GLU A 48 11.63 39.75 1.89
C GLU A 48 11.48 38.77 3.06
N GLU A 49 11.15 39.25 4.26
CA GLU A 49 10.91 38.40 5.44
C GLU A 49 9.73 37.43 5.27
N GLU A 50 8.69 37.86 4.55
CA GLU A 50 7.53 37.01 4.26
C GLU A 50 7.86 35.97 3.19
N VAL A 51 8.58 36.36 2.14
CA VAL A 51 9.11 35.44 1.12
C VAL A 51 9.96 34.36 1.79
N LYS A 52 10.89 34.79 2.65
CA LYS A 52 11.75 33.89 3.43
C LYS A 52 10.92 32.91 4.27
N ARG A 53 9.89 33.38 4.98
CA ARG A 53 9.01 32.53 5.79
C ARG A 53 8.21 31.54 4.93
N ILE A 54 7.61 32.00 3.83
CA ILE A 54 6.81 31.17 2.92
C ILE A 54 7.67 30.09 2.28
N VAL A 55 8.76 30.49 1.59
CA VAL A 55 9.63 29.57 0.86
C VAL A 55 10.27 28.57 1.81
N SER A 56 10.84 29.03 2.93
CA SER A 56 11.50 28.14 3.90
C SER A 56 10.49 27.20 4.55
N GLY A 57 9.27 27.67 4.85
CA GLY A 57 8.20 26.83 5.36
C GLY A 57 7.79 25.72 4.38
N ILE A 58 7.59 26.06 3.11
CA ILE A 58 7.25 25.08 2.06
C ILE A 58 8.40 24.08 1.87
N VAL A 59 9.64 24.54 1.76
CA VAL A 59 10.84 23.68 1.64
C VAL A 59 10.94 22.72 2.83
N HIS A 60 10.83 23.23 4.05
CA HIS A 60 10.87 22.42 5.26
C HIS A 60 9.76 21.35 5.26
N GLN A 61 8.53 21.73 4.93
CA GLN A 61 7.37 20.84 4.93
C GLN A 61 7.35 19.81 3.78
N THR A 62 8.13 20.03 2.73
CA THR A 62 8.22 19.14 1.56
C THR A 62 9.40 18.18 1.66
N GLN A 63 10.54 18.65 2.17
CA GLN A 63 11.82 17.91 2.10
C GLN A 63 12.27 17.28 3.40
N THR A 64 11.74 17.71 4.55
CA THR A 64 12.10 17.10 5.83
C THR A 64 11.54 15.68 5.88
N PRO A 65 12.36 14.64 6.18
CA PRO A 65 11.87 13.28 6.35
C PRO A 65 10.72 13.26 7.35
N LYS A 66 9.54 12.89 6.87
CA LYS A 66 8.35 12.90 7.72
C LYS A 66 8.34 11.62 8.53
N LEU A 67 8.50 11.79 9.83
CA LEU A 67 8.11 10.76 10.79
C LEU A 67 6.63 10.42 10.53
N PHE A 68 6.30 9.13 10.58
CA PHE A 68 4.92 8.66 10.39
C PHE A 68 3.93 9.44 11.27
N LYS A 69 4.28 9.67 12.53
CA LYS A 69 3.47 10.45 13.50
C LYS A 69 3.22 11.92 13.13
N ARG A 70 3.93 12.48 12.15
CA ARG A 70 3.77 13.87 11.69
C ARG A 70 2.92 13.99 10.43
N LEU A 71 2.28 12.92 9.99
CA LEU A 71 1.29 12.99 8.93
C LEU A 71 0.06 13.76 9.43
N PHE A 72 -0.55 14.57 8.55
CA PHE A 72 -1.77 15.32 8.87
C PHE A 72 -2.91 14.40 9.35
N LEU A 73 -2.91 13.13 8.91
CA LEU A 73 -3.81 12.09 9.38
C LEU A 73 -3.93 12.03 10.91
N PHE A 74 -2.81 12.16 11.64
CA PHE A 74 -2.83 12.07 13.11
C PHE A 74 -3.51 13.29 13.74
N SER A 75 -3.14 14.50 13.30
CA SER A 75 -3.79 15.73 13.75
C SER A 75 -5.27 15.77 13.41
N TYR A 76 -5.63 15.26 12.24
CA TYR A 76 -7.02 15.14 11.82
C TYR A 76 -7.78 14.13 12.66
N ALA A 77 -7.25 12.90 12.85
CA ALA A 77 -7.89 11.87 13.65
C ALA A 77 -8.12 12.30 15.12
N SER A 78 -7.23 13.13 15.68
CA SER A 78 -7.43 13.70 17.03
C SER A 78 -8.50 14.79 17.09
N ALA A 79 -8.82 15.43 15.98
CA ALA A 79 -9.77 16.55 15.92
C ALA A 79 -11.13 16.17 15.32
N ALA A 80 -11.18 15.10 14.52
CA ALA A 80 -12.39 14.60 13.90
C ALA A 80 -13.34 14.01 14.96
N PRO A 81 -14.66 14.19 14.82
CA PRO A 81 -15.63 13.54 15.70
C PRO A 81 -15.52 12.02 15.55
N ASN A 82 -15.56 11.31 16.69
CA ASN A 82 -15.62 9.85 16.73
C ASN A 82 -16.99 9.39 16.21
N ASP A 83 -17.08 9.18 14.91
CA ASP A 83 -18.28 8.67 14.25
C ASP A 83 -18.30 7.14 14.33
N LEU A 84 -18.56 6.63 15.54
CA LEU A 84 -18.61 5.19 15.86
C LEU A 84 -19.62 4.43 14.97
N GLU A 85 -20.60 5.13 14.38
CA GLU A 85 -21.57 4.53 13.47
C GLU A 85 -20.94 4.12 12.13
N LYS A 86 -19.91 4.84 11.66
CA LYS A 86 -19.20 4.50 10.41
C LYS A 86 -18.26 3.30 10.55
N GLU A 87 -17.70 3.06 11.74
CA GLU A 87 -16.85 1.89 11.98
C GLU A 87 -17.59 0.57 11.76
N ASN A 88 -18.90 0.54 12.05
CA ASN A 88 -19.74 -0.65 11.85
C ASN A 88 -20.13 -0.91 10.39
N GLN A 89 -19.87 0.02 9.47
CA GLN A 89 -20.23 -0.13 8.04
C GLN A 89 -19.10 -0.70 7.19
N VAL A 90 -17.85 -0.62 7.64
CA VAL A 90 -16.68 -1.03 6.84
C VAL A 90 -16.19 -2.39 7.32
N VAL A 91 -16.19 -3.38 6.41
CA VAL A 91 -15.53 -4.67 6.65
C VAL A 91 -14.04 -4.51 6.41
N TRP A 92 -13.25 -4.57 7.48
CA TRP A 92 -11.81 -4.36 7.44
C TRP A 92 -11.01 -5.60 7.00
N PHE A 93 -11.66 -6.77 6.95
CA PHE A 93 -11.00 -8.05 6.65
C PHE A 93 -9.82 -8.36 7.58
N ASP A 94 -9.91 -7.84 8.80
CA ASP A 94 -8.92 -7.97 9.86
C ASP A 94 -9.25 -9.11 10.82
N SER A 95 -10.36 -9.81 10.61
CA SER A 95 -10.71 -11.03 11.33
C SER A 95 -10.95 -12.20 10.37
N ILE A 96 -10.76 -13.43 10.87
CA ILE A 96 -11.10 -14.64 10.13
C ILE A 96 -12.61 -14.72 9.79
N LYS A 97 -13.45 -14.08 10.61
CA LYS A 97 -14.91 -14.09 10.45
C LYS A 97 -15.32 -13.34 9.19
N ASP A 98 -14.68 -12.20 8.92
CA ASP A 98 -14.96 -11.38 7.74
C ASP A 98 -14.71 -12.16 6.44
N TRP A 99 -13.57 -12.87 6.38
CA TRP A 99 -13.22 -13.73 5.26
C TRP A 99 -14.21 -14.89 5.07
N ARG A 100 -14.70 -15.49 6.16
CA ARG A 100 -15.72 -16.54 6.10
C ARG A 100 -17.06 -16.00 5.59
N GLN A 101 -17.48 -14.83 6.05
CA GLN A 101 -18.71 -14.19 5.58
C GLN A 101 -18.63 -13.84 4.10
N GLU A 102 -17.49 -13.33 3.64
CA GLU A 102 -17.27 -13.00 2.23
C GLU A 102 -17.18 -14.24 1.33
N LEU A 103 -16.63 -15.34 1.84
CA LEU A 103 -16.68 -16.65 1.18
C LEU A 103 -18.11 -17.18 1.04
N GLU A 104 -18.94 -17.03 2.07
CA GLU A 104 -20.35 -17.43 2.03
C GLU A 104 -21.11 -16.59 1.01
N ARG A 105 -20.91 -15.26 1.02
CA ARG A 105 -21.54 -14.32 0.07
C ARG A 105 -21.23 -14.65 -1.39
N THR A 106 -20.05 -15.19 -1.67
CA THR A 106 -19.60 -15.54 -3.02
C THR A 106 -19.80 -17.03 -3.37
N LYS A 107 -20.30 -17.84 -2.43
CA LYS A 107 -20.35 -19.31 -2.50
C LYS A 107 -18.98 -19.97 -2.79
N GLY A 108 -17.89 -19.28 -2.42
CA GLY A 108 -16.53 -19.78 -2.55
C GLY A 108 -16.17 -20.83 -1.47
N ASN A 109 -16.93 -20.86 -0.38
CA ASN A 109 -16.76 -21.76 0.77
C ASN A 109 -16.68 -23.27 0.40
N LEU A 110 -17.17 -23.67 -0.78
CA LEU A 110 -17.08 -25.05 -1.27
C LEU A 110 -15.67 -25.46 -1.71
N LYS A 111 -14.88 -24.52 -2.24
CA LYS A 111 -13.53 -24.79 -2.80
C LYS A 111 -12.40 -24.10 -2.04
N PHE A 112 -12.75 -23.15 -1.17
CA PHE A 112 -11.81 -22.26 -0.50
C PHE A 112 -12.08 -22.19 1.01
N LYS A 113 -11.00 -21.99 1.78
CA LYS A 113 -11.04 -21.80 3.23
C LYS A 113 -10.30 -20.54 3.66
N ALA A 114 -10.84 -19.88 4.67
CA ALA A 114 -10.15 -18.81 5.38
C ALA A 114 -9.11 -19.40 6.35
N MET A 115 -7.93 -18.80 6.38
CA MET A 115 -6.77 -19.21 7.18
C MET A 115 -6.36 -18.09 8.14
N ASN A 116 -5.91 -18.47 9.34
CA ASN A 116 -5.22 -17.61 10.31
C ASN A 116 -3.74 -17.99 10.46
N ALA A 117 -3.18 -18.74 9.49
CA ALA A 117 -1.80 -19.18 9.49
C ALA A 117 -0.78 -18.03 9.55
N ASN A 118 -1.16 -16.78 9.25
CA ASN A 118 -0.28 -15.61 9.37
C ASN A 118 -0.77 -14.61 10.43
N GLU A 119 -1.59 -15.05 11.38
CA GLU A 119 -2.00 -14.23 12.52
C GLU A 119 -0.76 -13.70 13.28
N GLY A 120 -0.78 -12.42 13.66
CA GLY A 120 0.38 -11.75 14.22
C GLY A 120 1.56 -11.59 13.26
N TYR A 121 1.37 -11.82 11.95
CA TYR A 121 2.40 -11.82 10.92
C TYR A 121 3.52 -12.85 11.17
N LYS A 122 3.17 -13.99 11.78
CA LYS A 122 4.12 -15.06 12.16
C LYS A 122 4.83 -15.72 10.98
N VAL A 123 4.21 -15.72 9.79
CA VAL A 123 4.80 -16.28 8.55
C VAL A 123 5.51 -15.19 7.75
N SER A 124 4.82 -14.09 7.46
CA SER A 124 5.36 -13.00 6.64
C SER A 124 4.62 -11.68 6.89
N LYS A 125 5.39 -10.61 7.10
CA LYS A 125 4.88 -9.23 7.17
C LYS A 125 4.35 -8.71 5.82
N LYS A 126 4.63 -9.41 4.72
CA LYS A 126 4.15 -9.07 3.37
C LYS A 126 2.79 -9.70 3.04
N LEU A 127 2.30 -10.59 3.90
CA LEU A 127 1.00 -11.24 3.76
C LEU A 127 0.00 -10.65 4.75
N PRO A 128 -1.30 -10.63 4.40
CA PRO A 128 -2.36 -10.33 5.36
C PRO A 128 -2.32 -11.27 6.56
N ALA A 129 -2.80 -10.82 7.73
CA ALA A 129 -2.91 -11.66 8.91
C ALA A 129 -3.88 -12.84 8.70
N TYR A 130 -4.97 -12.57 7.98
CA TYR A 130 -5.99 -13.53 7.58
C TYR A 130 -6.18 -13.47 6.07
N PHE A 131 -6.31 -14.62 5.42
CA PHE A 131 -6.47 -14.71 3.98
C PHE A 131 -7.14 -16.03 3.61
N VAL A 132 -7.61 -16.12 2.37
CA VAL A 132 -8.32 -17.30 1.87
C VAL A 132 -7.47 -18.05 0.86
N VAL A 133 -7.48 -19.38 0.93
CA VAL A 133 -6.73 -20.28 0.06
C VAL A 133 -7.61 -21.44 -0.43
N PRO A 134 -7.24 -22.12 -1.52
CA PRO A 134 -7.87 -23.39 -1.90
C PRO A 134 -7.85 -24.41 -0.74
N MET A 135 -8.89 -25.23 -0.64
CA MET A 135 -9.01 -26.25 0.42
C MET A 135 -7.80 -27.21 0.49
N ALA A 136 -7.17 -27.46 -0.67
CA ALA A 136 -5.99 -28.30 -0.84
C ALA A 136 -4.75 -27.82 -0.07
N ILE A 137 -4.65 -26.52 0.21
CA ILE A 137 -3.45 -25.94 0.81
C ILE A 137 -3.44 -26.18 2.31
N SER A 138 -2.36 -26.78 2.80
CA SER A 138 -2.16 -27.05 4.22
C SER A 138 -1.41 -25.91 4.91
N GLU A 139 -1.50 -25.80 6.24
CA GLU A 139 -0.76 -24.79 7.00
C GLU A 139 0.76 -25.04 6.94
N GLU A 140 1.18 -26.30 6.87
CA GLU A 140 2.59 -26.69 6.71
C GLU A 140 3.17 -26.14 5.40
N SER A 141 2.40 -26.20 4.31
CA SER A 141 2.83 -25.64 3.01
C SER A 141 3.03 -24.12 3.10
N ILE A 142 2.15 -23.43 3.82
CA ILE A 142 2.26 -21.97 4.03
C ILE A 142 3.52 -21.64 4.83
N LEU A 143 3.82 -22.41 5.87
CA LEU A 143 5.03 -22.26 6.68
C LEU A 143 6.30 -22.57 5.88
N GLN A 144 6.33 -23.69 5.18
CA GLN A 144 7.46 -24.16 4.38
C GLN A 144 7.90 -23.11 3.35
N TYR A 145 6.93 -22.55 2.62
CA TYR A 145 7.21 -21.55 1.59
C TYR A 145 7.22 -20.11 2.12
N GLN A 146 7.11 -19.91 3.44
CA GLN A 146 6.97 -18.59 4.07
C GLN A 146 5.89 -17.73 3.39
N GLY A 147 4.83 -18.41 2.94
CA GLY A 147 3.71 -17.87 2.20
C GLY A 147 4.03 -17.32 0.78
N ARG A 148 5.21 -17.62 0.23
CA ARG A 148 5.55 -17.32 -1.17
C ARG A 148 4.89 -18.34 -2.10
N GLY A 149 4.41 -17.88 -3.26
CA GLY A 149 3.78 -18.75 -4.24
C GLY A 149 2.49 -19.43 -3.78
N ILE A 150 1.97 -19.06 -2.60
CA ILE A 150 0.66 -19.51 -2.14
C ILE A 150 -0.41 -18.74 -2.93
N PRO A 151 -1.32 -19.43 -3.64
CA PRO A 151 -2.43 -18.79 -4.30
C PRO A 151 -3.46 -18.34 -3.27
N ILE A 152 -3.67 -17.04 -3.25
CA ILE A 152 -4.61 -16.35 -2.37
C ILE A 152 -5.84 -16.04 -3.18
N TRP A 153 -6.98 -16.50 -2.69
CA TRP A 153 -8.28 -16.20 -3.25
C TRP A 153 -8.55 -14.68 -3.20
N CYS A 154 -9.01 -14.14 -4.32
CA CYS A 154 -9.43 -12.75 -4.44
C CYS A 154 -10.95 -12.64 -4.57
N TRP A 155 -11.57 -13.53 -5.34
CA TRP A 155 -13.00 -13.49 -5.62
C TRP A 155 -13.49 -14.81 -6.21
N SER A 156 -14.77 -15.13 -6.01
CA SER A 156 -15.47 -16.25 -6.66
C SER A 156 -16.80 -15.81 -7.24
N CYS A 157 -17.18 -16.44 -8.34
CA CYS A 157 -18.50 -16.34 -8.94
C CYS A 157 -19.36 -17.56 -8.56
N HIS A 158 -20.67 -17.34 -8.49
CA HIS A 158 -21.66 -18.38 -8.25
C HIS A 158 -21.66 -19.51 -9.28
N ASN A 159 -21.10 -19.28 -10.48
CA ASN A 159 -20.96 -20.29 -11.53
C ASN A 159 -19.73 -21.19 -11.36
N GLY A 160 -18.95 -21.02 -10.28
CA GLY A 160 -17.77 -21.83 -9.97
C GLY A 160 -16.44 -21.23 -10.45
N ALA A 161 -16.44 -20.13 -11.20
CA ALA A 161 -15.21 -19.43 -11.56
C ALA A 161 -14.61 -18.73 -10.32
N ALA A 162 -13.27 -18.72 -10.21
CA ALA A 162 -12.57 -18.05 -9.13
C ALA A 162 -11.32 -17.32 -9.63
N LEU A 163 -11.02 -16.20 -8.99
CA LEU A 163 -9.83 -15.40 -9.22
C LEU A 163 -8.87 -15.60 -8.04
N LEU A 164 -7.65 -16.00 -8.35
CA LEU A 164 -6.56 -16.16 -7.38
C LEU A 164 -5.40 -15.24 -7.77
N LYS A 165 -4.66 -14.77 -6.76
CA LYS A 165 -3.38 -14.08 -6.93
C LYS A 165 -2.29 -14.88 -6.25
N MET A 166 -1.10 -14.90 -6.83
CA MET A 166 0.08 -15.52 -6.22
C MET A 166 1.32 -14.71 -6.56
N SER A 167 2.29 -14.71 -5.66
CA SER A 167 3.63 -14.22 -6.00
C SER A 167 4.36 -15.27 -6.83
N THR A 168 5.24 -14.83 -7.72
CA THR A 168 6.19 -15.75 -8.33
C THR A 168 7.13 -16.27 -7.25
N PHE A 169 7.51 -17.54 -7.34
CA PHE A 169 8.66 -18.03 -6.58
C PHE A 169 9.91 -17.24 -6.98
N ALA A 170 10.87 -17.11 -6.06
CA ALA A 170 12.15 -16.52 -6.43
C ALA A 170 12.76 -17.36 -7.57
N LYS A 171 13.37 -16.71 -8.56
CA LYS A 171 14.24 -17.42 -9.52
C LYS A 171 15.39 -17.99 -8.70
N GLU A 172 15.42 -19.28 -8.45
CA GLU A 172 16.49 -19.92 -7.69
C GLU A 172 17.36 -20.80 -8.59
N GLN A 173 18.66 -20.81 -8.29
CA GLN A 173 19.77 -21.48 -8.98
C GLN A 173 19.77 -23.01 -8.83
N ASP A 174 18.83 -23.60 -8.10
CA ASP A 174 18.82 -25.03 -7.72
C ASP A 174 17.60 -25.78 -8.29
N ASP A 175 17.87 -26.87 -9.01
CA ASP A 175 16.89 -27.61 -9.80
C ASP A 175 15.89 -28.39 -8.93
N ASN A 176 16.30 -28.84 -7.73
CA ASN A 176 15.47 -29.63 -6.83
C ASN A 176 14.31 -28.82 -6.23
N THR A 177 14.57 -27.59 -5.81
CA THR A 177 13.55 -26.68 -5.28
C THR A 177 12.52 -26.31 -6.36
N SER A 178 12.97 -26.18 -7.60
CA SER A 178 12.12 -25.91 -8.77
C SER A 178 11.17 -27.08 -9.08
N GLN A 179 11.62 -28.33 -8.91
CA GLN A 179 10.77 -29.52 -9.09
C GLN A 179 9.71 -29.64 -7.99
N LEU A 180 10.08 -29.43 -6.72
CA LEU A 180 9.13 -29.42 -5.60
C LEU A 180 8.05 -28.34 -5.77
N HIS A 181 8.42 -27.16 -6.25
CA HIS A 181 7.47 -26.09 -6.55
C HIS A 181 6.50 -26.46 -7.69
N ARG A 182 6.98 -27.10 -8.77
CA ARG A 182 6.11 -27.58 -9.84
C ARG A 182 5.13 -28.64 -9.33
N LEU A 183 5.61 -29.60 -8.54
CA LEU A 183 4.74 -30.62 -7.95
C LEU A 183 3.67 -30.01 -7.03
N PHE A 184 4.03 -28.98 -6.26
CA PHE A 184 3.06 -28.23 -5.46
C PHE A 184 2.00 -27.54 -6.33
N LEU A 185 2.40 -26.81 -7.37
CA LEU A 185 1.48 -26.16 -8.30
C LEU A 185 0.56 -27.17 -9.01
N ASP A 186 1.12 -28.26 -9.53
CA ASP A 186 0.36 -29.30 -10.22
C ASP A 186 -0.62 -30.03 -9.28
N GLY A 187 -0.24 -30.23 -8.02
CA GLY A 187 -1.13 -30.77 -6.99
C GLY A 187 -2.29 -29.83 -6.70
N MET A 188 -2.02 -28.52 -6.65
CA MET A 188 -3.06 -27.51 -6.44
C MET A 188 -4.02 -27.42 -7.62
N TYR A 189 -3.53 -27.34 -8.86
CA TYR A 189 -4.39 -27.26 -10.05
C TYR A 189 -5.32 -28.48 -10.15
N ARG A 190 -4.80 -29.67 -9.89
CA ARG A 190 -5.61 -30.91 -9.85
C ARG A 190 -6.71 -30.91 -8.80
N THR A 191 -6.58 -30.10 -7.75
CA THR A 191 -7.58 -30.01 -6.67
C THR A 191 -8.59 -28.89 -6.91
N ILE A 192 -8.26 -27.88 -7.73
CA ILE A 192 -9.16 -26.78 -8.07
C ILE A 192 -10.10 -27.15 -9.24
N ASP A 193 -9.60 -27.95 -10.19
CA ASP A 193 -10.34 -28.39 -11.40
C ASP A 193 -11.26 -29.62 -11.17
N LYS A 194 -11.23 -30.20 -9.98
CA LYS A 194 -12.23 -31.20 -9.54
C LYS A 194 -13.42 -30.54 -8.84
#